data_AF-A0AAE0AW38-F1
#
_entry.id   AF-A0AAE0AW38-F1
#
_cell.length_a   1.000
_cell.length_b   1.000
_cell.length_c   1.000
_cell.angle_alpha   90.00
_cell.angle_beta   90.00
_cell.angle_gamma   90.00
#
_symmetry.space_group_name_H-M   'P 1'
#
loop_
_entity.id
_entity.type
_entity.pdbx_description
1 polymer ?
#
loop_
_entity_poly.entity_id
_entity_poly.type
_entity_poly.pdbx_seq_one_letter_code
_entity_poly.pdbx_strand_id
1 'polypeptide(L)'
;MSLKYLFPVSIAESLWELEQLCVDNCGVEEIVGDDQREAKLAATFVFPQITSLELKYLSQLKTFYRGVHISQWQNLKGLVMCDCDKVELFASELFNF
;
A
#
# COMPACT_ATOMS: atom_id res chain seq x y z
N MET A 1 5.83 -19.13 3.35
CA MET A 1 5.35 -18.44 4.56
C MET A 1 4.57 -17.21 4.11
N SER A 2 3.49 -16.85 4.80
CA SER A 2 2.67 -15.67 4.48
C SER A 2 2.82 -14.64 5.60
N LEU A 3 3.07 -13.37 5.25
CA LEU A 3 3.08 -12.26 6.20
C LEU A 3 1.74 -11.52 6.07
N LYS A 4 1.05 -11.28 7.19
CA LYS A 4 -0.25 -10.60 7.15
C LYS A 4 -0.11 -9.16 6.64
N TYR A 5 0.87 -8.42 7.16
CA TYR A 5 1.17 -7.06 6.72
C TYR A 5 2.67 -6.73 6.86
N LEU A 6 3.19 -5.86 5.99
CA LEU A 6 4.60 -5.41 6.04
C LEU A 6 4.81 -4.32 7.10
N PHE A 7 3.96 -3.29 7.08
CA PHE A 7 4.00 -2.20 8.06
C PHE A 7 2.76 -2.25 8.94
N PRO A 8 2.93 -2.30 10.27
CA PRO A 8 1.88 -1.86 11.18
C PRO A 8 1.55 -0.38 10.91
N VAL A 9 0.29 0.04 11.05
CA VAL A 9 -0.13 1.44 10.87
C VAL A 9 0.72 2.38 11.73
N SER A 10 0.94 2.01 13.00
CA SER A 10 1.76 2.78 13.94
C SER A 10 3.17 3.11 13.41
N ILE A 11 3.75 2.23 12.61
CA ILE A 11 5.05 2.44 11.97
C ILE A 11 4.90 3.22 10.67
N ALA A 12 3.90 2.89 9.85
CA ALA A 12 3.66 3.58 8.58
C ALA A 12 3.40 5.09 8.76
N GLU A 13 2.73 5.49 9.85
CA GLU A 13 2.50 6.89 10.21
C GLU A 13 3.80 7.64 10.56
N SER A 14 4.81 6.93 11.08
CA SER A 14 6.12 7.53 11.38
C SER A 14 6.99 7.72 10.13
N LEU A 15 6.66 7.06 9.02
CA LEU A 15 7.39 7.09 7.75
C LEU A 15 6.86 8.18 6.81
N TRP A 16 6.67 9.39 7.34
CA TRP A 16 6.06 10.48 6.59
C TRP A 16 6.92 11.05 5.46
N GLU A 17 8.25 10.93 5.55
CA GLU A 17 9.23 11.32 4.51
C GLU A 17 9.52 10.20 3.51
N LEU A 18 8.81 9.06 3.56
CA LEU A 18 9.07 7.96 2.65
C LEU A 18 8.68 8.33 1.22
N GLU A 19 9.67 8.57 0.36
CA GLU A 19 9.47 8.94 -1.04
C GLU A 19 9.41 7.73 -1.99
N GLN A 20 10.08 6.63 -1.64
CA GLN A 20 10.19 5.46 -2.49
C GLN A 20 9.99 4.18 -1.71
N LEU A 21 9.14 3.29 -2.22
CA LEU A 21 8.88 1.98 -1.65
C LEU A 21 8.99 0.92 -2.74
N CYS A 22 9.86 -0.06 -2.53
CA CYS A 22 9.98 -1.24 -3.36
C CYS A 22 9.75 -2.49 -2.52
N VAL A 23 8.80 -3.32 -2.94
CA VAL A 23 8.47 -4.60 -2.31
C VAL A 23 8.53 -5.67 -3.40
N ASP A 24 9.50 -6.57 -3.25
CA ASP A 24 9.84 -7.57 -4.27
C ASP A 24 9.85 -8.98 -3.65
N ASN A 25 9.21 -9.93 -4.33
CA ASN A 25 9.25 -11.36 -4.04
C ASN A 25 8.92 -11.69 -2.57
N CYS A 26 7.81 -11.13 -2.07
CA CYS A 26 7.34 -11.28 -0.70
C CYS A 26 5.96 -11.93 -0.65
N GLY A 27 5.77 -12.86 0.28
CA GLY A 27 4.48 -13.50 0.57
C GLY A 27 3.57 -12.64 1.46
N VAL A 28 3.51 -11.32 1.23
CA VAL A 28 2.73 -10.40 2.05
C VAL A 28 1.30 -10.27 1.55
N GLU A 29 0.32 -10.20 2.45
CA GLU A 29 -1.09 -10.01 2.09
C GLU A 29 -1.50 -8.53 2.00
N GLU A 30 -0.89 -7.67 2.83
CA GLU A 30 -1.18 -6.23 2.91
C GLU A 30 0.12 -5.42 3.06
N ILE A 31 0.28 -4.29 2.37
CA ILE A 31 1.50 -3.47 2.56
C ILE A 31 1.46 -2.79 3.93
N VAL A 32 0.32 -2.20 4.29
CA VAL A 32 0.06 -1.63 5.61
C VAL A 32 -1.13 -2.36 6.21
N GLY A 33 -0.99 -2.79 7.47
CA GLY A 33 -2.03 -3.49 8.21
C GLY A 33 -2.32 -2.85 9.55
N ASP A 34 -3.59 -2.89 9.95
CA ASP A 34 -4.07 -2.32 11.20
C ASP A 34 -3.59 -3.17 12.40
N ASP A 35 -2.79 -2.54 13.27
CA ASP A 35 -2.34 -3.07 14.55
C ASP A 35 -3.08 -2.43 15.75
N GLN A 36 -3.99 -1.48 15.50
CA GLN A 36 -4.74 -0.78 16.52
C GLN A 36 -6.11 -1.44 16.76
N ARG A 37 -6.46 -1.64 18.03
CA ARG A 37 -7.68 -2.38 18.43
C ARG A 37 -8.97 -1.55 18.34
N GLU A 38 -8.85 -0.23 18.20
CA GLU A 38 -10.01 0.65 18.02
C GLU A 38 -10.00 1.20 16.60
N ALA A 39 -11.03 0.83 15.83
CA ALA A 39 -11.37 1.32 14.49
C ALA A 39 -11.81 2.80 14.49
N LYS A 40 -11.05 3.64 15.18
CA LYS A 40 -11.19 5.08 15.26
C LYS A 40 -9.85 5.63 14.88
N LEU A 41 -9.67 5.90 13.59
CA LEU A 41 -9.21 7.19 13.11
C LEU A 41 -9.31 7.13 11.59
N ALA A 42 -10.19 7.98 11.08
CA ALA A 42 -10.36 8.29 9.68
C ALA A 42 -9.06 8.14 8.89
N ALA A 43 -9.07 7.23 7.92
CA ALA A 43 -8.17 7.19 6.75
C ALA A 43 -6.86 7.97 6.95
N THR A 44 -5.98 7.51 7.85
CA THR A 44 -4.68 8.16 7.99
C THR A 44 -3.91 7.90 6.71
N PHE A 45 -3.52 9.01 6.09
CA PHE A 45 -2.83 8.99 4.82
C PHE A 45 -1.39 8.52 5.04
N VAL A 46 -1.13 7.24 4.74
CA VAL A 46 0.19 6.63 4.88
C VAL A 46 1.06 6.96 3.67
N PHE A 47 2.31 7.31 3.95
CA PHE A 47 3.33 7.73 2.97
C PHE A 47 2.95 8.97 2.15
N PRO A 48 2.74 10.12 2.80
CA PRO A 48 2.26 11.32 2.12
C PRO A 48 3.19 11.89 1.06
N GLN A 49 4.48 11.58 1.14
CA GLN A 49 5.50 12.03 0.20
C GLN A 49 5.89 10.97 -0.84
N ILE A 50 5.15 9.86 -0.93
CA ILE A 50 5.49 8.80 -1.88
C ILE A 50 5.44 9.31 -3.31
N THR A 51 6.53 9.10 -4.05
CA THR A 51 6.68 9.47 -5.46
C THR A 51 6.91 8.25 -6.36
N SER A 52 7.47 7.17 -5.81
CA SER A 52 7.69 5.91 -6.53
C SER A 52 7.24 4.71 -5.70
N LEU A 53 6.39 3.87 -6.30
CA LEU A 53 5.93 2.62 -5.70
C LEU A 53 6.17 1.45 -6.66
N GLU A 54 6.95 0.48 -6.23
CA GLU A 54 7.26 -0.74 -7.00
C GLU A 54 6.81 -1.98 -6.22
N LEU A 55 5.89 -2.75 -6.80
CA LEU A 55 5.34 -3.98 -6.23
C LEU A 55 5.56 -5.12 -7.23
N LYS A 56 6.45 -6.06 -6.91
CA LYS A 56 6.89 -7.10 -7.85
C LYS A 56 6.81 -8.49 -7.23
N TYR A 57 6.25 -9.44 -7.97
CA TYR A 57 6.19 -10.85 -7.60
C TYR A 57 5.51 -11.07 -6.23
N LEU A 58 4.42 -10.35 -5.99
CA LEU A 58 3.68 -10.39 -4.72
C LEU A 58 2.39 -11.21 -4.87
N SER A 59 2.55 -12.52 -5.07
CA SER A 59 1.45 -13.44 -5.41
C SER A 59 0.37 -13.58 -4.32
N GLN A 60 0.63 -13.07 -3.11
CA GLN A 60 -0.28 -13.11 -1.96
C GLN A 60 -0.90 -11.75 -1.65
N LEU A 61 -0.45 -10.68 -2.31
CA LEU A 61 -0.89 -9.32 -2.01
C LEU A 61 -2.35 -9.14 -2.42
N LYS A 62 -3.17 -8.68 -1.48
CA LYS A 62 -4.60 -8.44 -1.66
C LYS A 62 -4.92 -6.95 -1.78
N THR A 63 -4.24 -6.14 -0.96
CA THR A 63 -4.47 -4.69 -0.90
C THR A 63 -3.24 -3.97 -0.40
N PHE A 64 -3.12 -2.67 -0.70
CA PHE A 64 -2.08 -1.83 -0.10
C PHE A 64 -2.42 -1.53 1.37
N TYR A 65 -3.62 -1.01 1.65
CA TYR A 65 -4.12 -0.68 2.98
C TYR A 65 -5.65 -0.68 2.97
N ARG A 66 -6.26 -1.19 4.04
CA ARG A 66 -7.73 -1.22 4.21
C ARG A 66 -8.25 0.19 4.52
N GLY A 67 -8.57 0.97 3.49
CA GLY A 67 -9.19 2.29 3.63
C GLY A 67 -8.44 3.46 2.99
N VAL A 68 -7.35 3.19 2.25
CA VAL A 68 -6.73 4.22 1.39
C VAL A 68 -7.49 4.28 0.07
N HIS A 69 -7.99 5.48 -0.26
CA HIS A 69 -8.32 5.84 -1.62
C HIS A 69 -7.05 6.32 -2.32
N ILE A 70 -6.80 5.84 -3.55
CA ILE A 70 -5.58 6.18 -4.32
C ILE A 70 -5.50 7.70 -4.56
N SER A 71 -6.65 8.39 -4.51
CA SER A 71 -6.78 9.85 -4.51
C SER A 71 -5.95 10.55 -3.44
N GLN A 72 -5.41 9.84 -2.46
CA GLN A 72 -4.53 10.45 -1.47
C GLN A 72 -3.07 10.55 -1.95
N TRP A 73 -2.56 9.68 -2.83
CA TRP A 73 -1.17 9.73 -3.34
C TRP A 73 -0.93 10.78 -4.44
N GLN A 74 -1.22 12.04 -4.12
CA GLN A 74 -1.12 13.19 -5.04
C GLN A 74 0.29 13.40 -5.62
N ASN A 75 1.33 12.92 -4.94
CA ASN A 75 2.72 13.08 -5.35
C ASN A 75 3.27 11.89 -6.15
N LEU A 76 2.48 10.82 -6.36
CA LEU A 76 2.94 9.60 -7.03
C LEU A 76 3.23 9.88 -8.50
N LYS A 77 4.48 9.65 -8.91
CA LYS A 77 4.95 9.83 -10.29
C LYS A 77 5.18 8.50 -11.00
N GLY A 78 5.48 7.45 -10.25
CA GLY A 78 5.74 6.12 -10.78
C GLY A 78 5.04 5.03 -9.96
N LEU A 79 4.27 4.19 -10.64
CA LEU A 79 3.72 2.96 -10.10
C LEU A 79 4.11 1.80 -11.01
N VAL A 80 4.82 0.81 -10.45
CA VAL A 80 5.16 -0.43 -11.14
C VAL A 80 4.51 -1.59 -10.40
N MET A 81 3.72 -2.37 -11.12
CA MET A 81 3.15 -3.62 -10.61
C MET A 81 3.48 -4.74 -11.58
N CYS A 82 4.12 -5.80 -11.09
CA CYS A 82 4.48 -6.99 -11.87
C CYS A 82 4.13 -8.25 -11.07
N ASP A 83 3.41 -9.18 -11.67
CA ASP A 83 3.04 -10.48 -11.06
C ASP A 83 2.43 -10.33 -9.65
N CYS A 84 1.38 -9.51 -9.56
CA CYS A 84 0.59 -9.23 -8.34
C CYS A 84 -0.88 -9.69 -8.51
N ASP A 85 -1.07 -10.97 -8.84
CA ASP A 85 -2.31 -11.52 -9.42
C ASP A 85 -3.56 -11.44 -8.53
N LYS A 86 -3.41 -11.21 -7.22
CA LYS A 86 -4.50 -11.22 -6.23
C LYS A 86 -4.93 -9.85 -5.74
N VAL A 87 -4.31 -8.79 -6.25
CA VAL A 87 -4.61 -7.44 -5.80
C VAL A 87 -5.98 -7.05 -6.34
N GLU A 88 -7.01 -7.16 -5.50
CA GLU A 88 -8.34 -6.61 -5.74
C GLU A 88 -8.29 -5.09 -5.53
N LEU A 89 -7.56 -4.36 -6.36
CA LEU A 89 -7.55 -2.88 -6.35
C LEU A 89 -6.96 -2.38 -7.67
N PHE A 90 -7.32 -1.14 -8.01
CA PHE A 90 -6.70 -0.26 -9.02
C PHE A 90 -7.39 -0.08 -10.38
N ALA A 91 -8.11 -1.05 -10.96
CA ALA A 91 -8.65 -0.85 -12.31
C ALA A 91 -9.74 0.26 -12.40
N SER A 92 -10.69 0.32 -11.48
CA SER A 92 -11.83 1.25 -11.59
C SER A 92 -11.48 2.73 -11.32
N GLU A 93 -10.32 3.01 -10.72
CA GLU A 93 -9.89 4.38 -10.37
C GLU A 93 -8.70 4.86 -11.22
N LEU A 94 -7.87 3.96 -11.78
CA LEU A 94 -6.78 4.34 -12.70
C LEU A 94 -7.26 4.66 -14.13
N PHE A 95 -8.43 4.17 -14.54
CA PHE A 95 -8.97 4.37 -15.90
C PHE A 95 -10.05 5.46 -16.02
N ASN A 96 -10.30 6.25 -14.97
CA ASN A 96 -11.17 7.43 -15.09
C ASN A 96 -10.37 8.60 -15.68
N PHE A 97 -10.23 8.60 -17.01
CA PHE A 97 -9.89 9.80 -17.79
C PHE A 97 -11.09 10.77 -17.83
#